data_AF-A0A6I9S9A2-F1
#
_entry.id   AF-A0A6I9S9A2-F1
#
_cell.length_a   1.000
_cell.length_b   1.000
_cell.length_c   1.000
_cell.angle_alpha   90.00
_cell.angle_beta   90.00
_cell.angle_gamma   90.00
#
_symmetry.space_group_name_H-M   'P 1'
#
loop_
_entity.id
_entity.type
_entity.pdbx_description
1 polymer ?
#
loop_
_entity_poly.entity_id
_entity_poly.type
_entity_poly.pdbx_seq_one_letter_code
_entity_poly.pdbx_strand_id
1 'polypeptide(L)'
;MPIAALISYRGALQGPTLLPSLKAERKKNPESTRTAVTMGSTLAKPFLRPPFHLLAGAVSTTSRAPSLPLSSLSIPSPPPFLADYLVDRLGYPKDQALAASKPLLHITSPEKPDAVLDFLRRRAGLSIPQLRRFVRCRPSILAADVHSNLLPKLSLFHSLLSDVGASPDDTPPKDLAVLVSACAPAFGYSAARLAPALDILRSLFAGDNRKVASALRRCPRLLTNDPHKVLARNLAVLRRRGLDVTALVEKAPVVLILSPERLDSTFQIVKKELNIGNASVDGYFDAIYLGTCMSEKAFKNKLRIVRSYGFSNAELFTLIRRAPLFFRLTDEHMKKKLEFFIRSLGYTPQSLLWNTWQLLFSLETKLLPRYELLWGLQSRKLLPGNLKYAKAFVMPQERFNQEYVYKFKDGGGSDLVESYMNSPAFSKSTPEE
;
A
#
# COMPACT_ATOMS: atom_id res chain seq x y z
N MET A 1 -29.30 -57.84 5.22
CA MET A 1 -28.34 -58.96 5.41
C MET A 1 -26.95 -58.53 4.92
N PRO A 2 -25.85 -59.11 5.45
CA PRO A 2 -24.79 -58.23 5.99
C PRO A 2 -23.31 -58.62 5.74
N ILE A 3 -22.42 -57.71 6.13
CA ILE A 3 -21.05 -57.94 6.67
C ILE A 3 -19.90 -58.38 5.71
N ALA A 4 -18.70 -57.88 6.07
CA ALA A 4 -17.34 -58.19 5.59
C ALA A 4 -16.92 -57.57 4.23
N ALA A 5 -15.67 -57.12 4.05
CA ALA A 5 -14.46 -57.39 4.84
C ALA A 5 -13.67 -56.15 5.31
N LEU A 6 -13.09 -56.27 6.51
CA LEU A 6 -11.97 -55.45 7.02
C LEU A 6 -10.66 -55.99 6.46
N ILE A 7 -9.78 -55.14 5.91
CA ILE A 7 -8.32 -55.29 6.09
C ILE A 7 -7.68 -53.96 6.47
N SER A 8 -6.96 -54.02 7.58
CA SER A 8 -6.11 -52.99 8.19
C SER A 8 -5.17 -52.25 7.21
N TYR A 9 -5.08 -50.92 7.35
CA TYR A 9 -3.82 -50.21 7.10
C TYR A 9 -3.52 -49.22 8.24
N ARG A 10 -2.79 -49.71 9.24
CA ARG A 10 -2.29 -48.93 10.38
C ARG A 10 -0.95 -48.29 9.98
N GLY A 11 -1.01 -47.13 9.31
CA GLY A 11 0.16 -46.38 8.82
C GLY A 11 0.44 -45.12 9.63
N ALA A 12 1.67 -44.95 10.09
CA ALA A 12 2.10 -43.91 11.04
C ALA A 12 1.68 -42.47 10.69
N LEU A 13 1.01 -41.80 11.64
CA LEU A 13 0.93 -40.35 11.69
C LEU A 13 2.30 -39.78 12.15
N GLN A 14 3.22 -39.59 11.20
CA GLN A 14 4.35 -38.69 11.43
C GLN A 14 3.82 -37.25 11.45
N GLY A 15 4.06 -36.54 12.56
CA GLY A 15 3.76 -35.12 12.67
C GLY A 15 4.57 -34.29 11.68
N PRO A 16 4.12 -33.06 11.33
CA PRO A 16 4.81 -32.23 10.35
C PRO A 16 6.24 -31.92 10.80
N THR A 17 7.17 -32.11 9.88
CA THR A 17 8.62 -31.90 10.07
C THR A 17 8.89 -30.47 10.55
N LEU A 18 9.73 -30.36 11.60
CA LEU A 18 10.16 -29.07 12.15
C LEU A 18 10.81 -28.22 11.06
N LEU A 19 10.47 -26.92 11.04
CA LEU A 19 11.24 -25.93 10.29
C LEU A 19 12.69 -25.91 10.81
N PRO A 20 13.72 -25.99 9.93
CA PRO A 20 15.10 -25.86 10.37
C PRO A 20 15.33 -24.50 11.02
N SER A 21 15.83 -24.53 12.26
CA SER A 21 16.21 -23.34 13.02
C SER A 21 17.26 -22.54 12.26
N LEU A 22 16.90 -21.37 11.73
CA LEU A 22 17.83 -20.37 11.19
C LEU A 22 18.66 -19.73 12.32
N LYS A 23 19.61 -20.49 12.87
CA LYS A 23 20.71 -19.97 13.69
C LYS A 23 21.98 -20.03 12.85
N ALA A 24 22.49 -18.86 12.46
CA ALA A 24 23.75 -18.76 11.74
C ALA A 24 24.93 -19.12 12.66
N GLU A 25 25.79 -20.03 12.21
CA GLU A 25 27.03 -20.36 12.91
C GLU A 25 28.03 -19.18 12.85
N ARG A 26 28.44 -18.67 14.02
CA ARG A 26 29.61 -17.79 14.12
C ARG A 26 30.87 -18.64 14.31
N LYS A 27 31.70 -18.76 13.27
CA LYS A 27 33.11 -19.14 13.45
C LYS A 27 33.88 -17.99 14.12
N LYS A 28 34.68 -18.32 15.13
CA LYS A 28 35.66 -17.42 15.75
C LYS A 28 36.95 -17.39 14.90
N ASN A 29 37.49 -16.21 14.65
CA ASN A 29 38.89 -15.86 14.96
C ASN A 29 39.04 -14.31 14.98
N PRO A 30 40.16 -13.74 15.48
CA PRO A 30 40.08 -12.59 16.38
C PRO A 30 40.58 -11.25 15.79
N GLU A 31 40.46 -10.21 16.62
CA GLU A 31 41.15 -8.91 16.56
C GLU A 31 40.96 -8.03 15.30
N SER A 32 40.16 -6.96 15.43
CA SER A 32 40.76 -5.66 15.79
C SER A 32 39.71 -4.61 16.22
N THR A 33 40.16 -3.65 17.02
CA THR A 33 39.67 -2.27 17.23
C THR A 33 38.17 -1.97 17.43
N ARG A 34 37.84 -1.41 18.61
CA ARG A 34 36.55 -0.79 18.94
C ARG A 34 36.24 0.43 18.05
N THR A 35 35.00 0.50 17.56
CA THR A 35 34.23 1.76 17.46
C THR A 35 32.74 1.44 17.60
N ALA A 36 32.07 2.07 18.57
CA ALA A 36 30.65 1.84 18.81
C ALA A 36 29.80 2.81 17.97
N VAL A 37 28.86 2.29 17.18
CA VAL A 37 27.83 3.08 16.51
C VAL A 37 26.47 2.48 16.80
N THR A 38 25.67 3.22 17.57
CA THR A 38 24.30 2.85 17.95
C THR A 38 23.36 3.04 16.77
N MET A 39 22.95 1.94 16.12
CA MET A 39 21.99 1.95 15.01
C MET A 39 20.55 1.82 15.55
N GLY A 40 19.86 2.95 15.66
CA GLY A 40 18.43 2.99 16.02
C GLY A 40 17.53 2.42 14.91
N SER A 41 16.64 1.49 15.26
CA SER A 41 15.77 0.76 14.33
C SER A 41 14.43 1.47 14.10
N THR A 42 14.37 2.40 13.14
CA THR A 42 13.13 3.10 12.77
C THR A 42 12.37 2.39 11.65
N LEU A 43 11.51 1.41 11.99
CA LEU A 43 10.66 0.71 11.02
C LEU A 43 9.27 1.36 10.85
N ALA A 44 9.10 2.09 9.74
CA ALA A 44 7.86 2.75 9.39
C ALA A 44 6.74 1.78 8.94
N LYS A 45 5.49 2.06 9.33
CA LYS A 45 4.27 1.34 8.92
C LYS A 45 4.15 1.32 7.38
N PRO A 46 3.96 0.16 6.71
CA PRO A 46 4.05 0.05 5.26
C PRO A 46 2.78 0.54 4.53
N PHE A 47 2.76 1.83 4.19
CA PHE A 47 1.87 2.36 3.15
C PHE A 47 2.35 1.90 1.76
N LEU A 48 1.96 0.70 1.36
CA LEU A 48 2.25 0.13 0.03
C LEU A 48 1.51 0.90 -1.08
N ARG A 49 2.11 2.00 -1.56
CA ARG A 49 1.91 2.54 -2.91
C ARG A 49 2.95 1.91 -3.86
N PRO A 50 2.61 1.65 -5.13
CA PRO A 50 3.51 0.96 -6.04
C PRO A 50 4.68 1.86 -6.50
N PRO A 51 5.92 1.36 -6.54
CA PRO A 51 7.00 1.99 -7.26
C PRO A 51 6.95 1.56 -8.73
N PHE A 52 6.86 2.53 -9.65
CA PHE A 52 7.09 2.31 -11.08
C PHE A 52 8.04 3.40 -11.57
N HIS A 53 9.34 3.09 -11.56
CA HIS A 53 10.35 3.87 -12.27
C HIS A 53 10.34 3.46 -13.75
N LEU A 54 10.44 4.44 -14.64
CA LEU A 54 10.44 4.23 -16.08
C LEU A 54 11.88 4.31 -16.59
N LEU A 55 12.26 3.35 -17.44
CA LEU A 55 13.54 3.32 -18.15
C LEU A 55 13.61 4.47 -19.15
N ALA A 56 14.74 5.20 -19.17
CA ALA A 56 15.11 6.08 -20.28
C ALA A 56 16.27 5.42 -21.05
N GLY A 57 16.08 5.21 -22.35
CA GLY A 57 17.08 4.60 -23.22
C GLY A 57 18.16 5.60 -23.66
N ALA A 58 19.35 5.08 -23.97
CA ALA A 58 20.48 5.86 -24.46
C ALA A 58 20.44 6.06 -25.99
N VAL A 59 21.01 7.16 -26.47
CA VAL A 59 21.51 7.33 -27.85
C VAL A 59 22.87 8.05 -27.78
N SER A 60 23.80 7.65 -28.65
CA SER A 60 25.23 8.00 -28.56
C SER A 60 25.67 9.16 -29.45
N THR A 61 26.65 9.91 -28.92
CA THR A 61 27.84 10.48 -29.60
C THR A 61 27.74 11.56 -30.68
N THR A 62 28.50 12.64 -30.48
CA THR A 62 29.61 13.06 -31.38
C THR A 62 30.58 14.03 -30.66
N SER A 63 31.79 14.22 -31.19
CA SER A 63 32.86 15.11 -30.67
C SER A 63 32.86 16.46 -31.47
N ARG A 64 33.59 17.54 -31.18
CA ARG A 64 34.85 17.82 -30.43
C ARG A 64 34.85 19.32 -30.04
N ALA A 65 35.41 19.77 -28.91
CA ALA A 65 36.76 20.39 -28.81
C ALA A 65 36.93 21.16 -27.46
N PRO A 66 38.17 21.44 -26.99
CA PRO A 66 38.41 22.12 -25.73
C PRO A 66 38.39 23.66 -25.85
N SER A 67 37.98 24.35 -24.79
CA SER A 67 38.16 25.80 -24.63
C SER A 67 38.69 26.13 -23.22
N LEU A 68 39.47 27.20 -23.13
CA LEU A 68 40.27 27.59 -21.97
C LEU A 68 39.42 28.18 -20.82
N PRO A 69 39.90 28.15 -19.56
CA PRO A 69 39.08 28.53 -18.42
C PRO A 69 38.86 30.05 -18.36
N LEU A 70 37.61 30.47 -18.53
CA LEU A 70 37.20 31.81 -18.09
C LEU A 70 37.09 31.79 -16.55
N SER A 71 37.78 32.71 -15.89
CA SER A 71 37.78 32.85 -14.44
C SER A 71 36.36 32.90 -13.88
N SER A 72 36.07 32.01 -12.92
CA SER A 72 34.78 31.97 -12.26
C SER A 72 34.61 33.20 -11.36
N LEU A 73 33.93 34.22 -11.89
CA LEU A 73 33.26 35.21 -11.05
C LEU A 73 32.23 34.44 -10.22
N SER A 74 32.55 34.23 -8.94
CA SER A 74 31.64 33.67 -7.96
C SER A 74 30.46 34.61 -7.79
N ILE A 75 29.39 34.37 -8.56
CA ILE A 75 28.08 34.97 -8.32
C ILE A 75 27.72 34.64 -6.87
N PRO A 76 27.42 35.63 -6.01
CA PRO A 76 27.01 35.35 -4.64
C PRO A 76 25.77 34.46 -4.68
N SER A 77 25.91 33.23 -4.17
CA SER A 77 24.75 32.37 -3.96
C SER A 77 23.80 33.11 -3.03
N PRO A 78 22.52 33.35 -3.41
CA PRO A 78 21.58 33.98 -2.51
C PRO A 78 21.49 33.14 -1.22
N PRO A 79 21.37 33.78 -0.04
CA PRO A 79 21.50 33.09 1.24
C PRO A 79 20.49 31.93 1.35
N PRO A 80 20.87 30.82 2.02
CA PRO A 80 20.06 29.59 2.07
C PRO A 80 18.82 29.70 2.97
N PHE A 81 18.28 30.90 3.17
CA PHE A 81 17.07 31.18 3.96
C PHE A 81 15.97 30.15 3.70
N LEU A 82 15.70 29.81 2.44
CA LEU A 82 14.64 28.86 2.11
C LEU A 82 14.94 27.42 2.57
N ALA A 83 16.22 27.02 2.68
CA ALA A 83 16.57 25.73 3.27
C ALA A 83 16.28 25.72 4.78
N ASP A 84 16.74 26.73 5.51
CA ASP A 84 16.49 26.86 6.96
C ASP A 84 14.99 27.01 7.24
N TYR A 85 14.27 27.82 6.46
CA TYR A 85 12.82 27.95 6.47
C TYR A 85 12.09 26.60 6.31
N LEU A 86 12.55 25.72 5.40
CA LEU A 86 11.95 24.40 5.21
C LEU A 86 12.25 23.46 6.40
N VAL A 87 13.39 23.61 7.08
CA VAL A 87 13.69 22.91 8.33
C VAL A 87 12.73 23.41 9.43
N ASP A 88 12.67 24.71 9.65
CA ASP A 88 11.95 25.31 10.80
C ASP A 88 10.42 25.21 10.65
N ARG A 89 9.87 25.53 9.48
CA ARG A 89 8.41 25.62 9.28
C ARG A 89 7.75 24.30 8.93
N LEU A 90 8.50 23.34 8.37
CA LEU A 90 7.96 22.07 7.89
C LEU A 90 8.67 20.82 8.45
N GLY A 91 9.76 20.97 9.21
CA GLY A 91 10.49 19.84 9.80
C GLY A 91 11.20 18.98 8.74
N TYR A 92 11.83 19.60 7.74
CA TYR A 92 12.69 18.86 6.81
C TYR A 92 14.03 18.49 7.45
N PRO A 93 14.60 17.32 7.13
CA PRO A 93 16.03 17.07 7.28
C PRO A 93 16.86 18.08 6.47
N LYS A 94 17.98 18.57 7.03
CA LYS A 94 18.78 19.66 6.45
C LYS A 94 19.25 19.36 5.01
N ASP A 95 19.66 18.13 4.74
CA ASP A 95 20.03 17.63 3.41
C ASP A 95 18.86 17.72 2.40
N GLN A 96 17.66 17.32 2.83
CA GLN A 96 16.46 17.36 1.99
C GLN A 96 15.97 18.81 1.77
N ALA A 97 16.11 19.67 2.77
CA ALA A 97 15.80 21.09 2.67
C ALA A 97 16.70 21.80 1.65
N LEU A 98 18.02 21.57 1.72
CA LEU A 98 19.01 22.07 0.76
C LEU A 98 18.77 21.55 -0.67
N ALA A 99 18.29 20.31 -0.82
CA ALA A 99 17.91 19.78 -2.13
C ALA A 99 16.62 20.43 -2.67
N ALA A 100 15.64 20.68 -1.81
CA ALA A 100 14.35 21.25 -2.16
C ALA A 100 14.35 22.76 -2.42
N SER A 101 15.33 23.50 -1.87
CA SER A 101 15.47 24.95 -2.07
C SER A 101 16.13 25.33 -3.41
N LYS A 102 16.99 24.48 -3.98
CA LYS A 102 17.68 24.69 -5.28
C LYS A 102 16.78 25.12 -6.46
N PRO A 103 15.60 24.52 -6.70
CA PRO A 103 14.70 24.99 -7.78
C PRO A 103 13.93 26.29 -7.44
N LEU A 104 14.13 26.86 -6.25
CA LEU A 104 13.33 27.95 -5.67
C LEU A 104 14.16 29.17 -5.28
N LEU A 105 15.38 29.32 -5.80
CA LEU A 105 16.30 30.44 -5.51
C LEU A 105 15.74 31.84 -5.84
N HIS A 106 14.63 31.91 -6.58
CA HIS A 106 13.88 33.14 -6.87
C HIS A 106 12.96 33.59 -5.71
N ILE A 107 12.79 32.77 -4.67
CA ILE A 107 12.03 33.11 -3.46
C ILE A 107 13.00 33.76 -2.47
N THR A 108 12.90 35.09 -2.31
CA THR A 108 13.80 35.90 -1.47
C THR A 108 13.19 36.34 -0.14
N SER A 109 11.88 36.16 0.07
CA SER A 109 11.16 36.53 1.30
C SER A 109 10.23 35.39 1.79
N PRO A 110 10.01 35.24 3.12
CA PRO A 110 9.01 34.33 3.70
C PRO A 110 7.57 34.61 3.27
N GLU A 111 7.21 35.84 2.90
CA GLU A 111 5.80 36.30 2.80
C GLU A 111 4.93 35.39 1.91
N LYS A 112 5.40 35.06 0.70
CA LYS A 112 4.67 34.19 -0.23
C LYS A 112 4.61 32.73 0.25
N PRO A 113 5.73 32.07 0.62
CA PRO A 113 5.71 30.77 1.29
C PRO A 113 4.74 30.71 2.48
N ASP A 114 4.73 31.73 3.34
CA ASP A 114 3.87 31.79 4.51
C ASP A 114 2.40 31.92 4.14
N ALA A 115 2.03 32.84 3.24
CA ALA A 115 0.67 32.96 2.73
C ALA A 115 0.18 31.63 2.10
N VAL A 116 1.03 30.91 1.38
CA VAL A 116 0.73 29.60 0.80
C VAL A 116 0.53 28.52 1.87
N LEU A 117 1.43 28.43 2.86
CA LEU A 117 1.33 27.44 3.93
C LEU A 117 0.12 27.70 4.82
N ASP A 118 -0.15 28.95 5.19
CA ASP A 118 -1.31 29.34 5.98
C ASP A 118 -2.62 29.11 5.21
N PHE A 119 -2.67 29.41 3.91
CA PHE A 119 -3.82 29.08 3.07
C PHE A 119 -4.09 27.58 3.05
N LEU A 120 -3.08 26.75 2.78
CA LEU A 120 -3.22 25.29 2.75
C LEU A 120 -3.55 24.70 4.13
N ARG A 121 -3.05 25.30 5.22
CA ARG A 121 -3.39 24.89 6.60
C ARG A 121 -4.83 25.26 6.96
N ARG A 122 -5.23 26.52 6.75
CA ARG A 122 -6.54 27.05 7.18
C ARG A 122 -7.68 26.66 6.26
N ARG A 123 -7.53 26.78 4.93
CA ARG A 123 -8.62 26.52 3.95
C ARG A 123 -8.68 25.06 3.48
N ALA A 124 -7.59 24.30 3.54
CA ALA A 124 -7.57 22.88 3.17
C ALA A 124 -7.36 21.91 4.36
N GLY A 125 -7.12 22.41 5.57
CA GLY A 125 -7.00 21.60 6.79
C GLY A 125 -5.71 20.77 6.89
N LEU A 126 -4.67 21.08 6.12
CA LEU A 126 -3.45 20.26 6.10
C LEU A 126 -2.63 20.37 7.38
N SER A 127 -2.29 19.23 7.98
CA SER A 127 -1.33 19.15 9.10
C SER A 127 0.12 19.37 8.64
N ILE A 128 1.04 19.73 9.55
CA ILE A 128 2.46 19.93 9.22
C ILE A 128 3.09 18.72 8.47
N PRO A 129 2.86 17.45 8.87
CA PRO A 129 3.31 16.30 8.09
C PRO A 129 2.72 16.21 6.69
N GLN A 130 1.46 16.62 6.49
CA GLN A 130 0.81 16.67 5.18
C GLN A 130 1.36 17.82 4.32
N LEU A 131 1.61 19.00 4.90
CA LEU A 131 2.24 20.15 4.23
C LEU A 131 3.67 19.80 3.79
N ARG A 132 4.50 19.22 4.66
CA ARG A 132 5.83 18.69 4.30
C ARG A 132 5.74 17.69 3.14
N ARG A 133 4.77 16.77 3.17
CA ARG A 133 4.54 15.82 2.06
C ARG A 133 4.13 16.54 0.76
N PHE A 134 3.29 17.56 0.87
CA PHE A 134 2.76 18.34 -0.25
C PHE A 134 3.87 19.16 -0.93
N VAL A 135 4.61 19.96 -0.15
CA VAL A 135 5.74 20.75 -0.63
C VAL A 135 6.83 19.86 -1.22
N ARG A 136 7.13 18.70 -0.61
CA ARG A 136 8.08 17.73 -1.20
C ARG A 136 7.62 17.19 -2.55
N CYS A 137 6.31 17.11 -2.78
CA CYS A 137 5.74 16.69 -4.06
C CYS A 137 5.75 17.82 -5.10
N ARG A 138 5.62 19.09 -4.68
CA ARG A 138 5.62 20.26 -5.57
C ARG A 138 6.24 21.49 -4.88
N PRO A 139 7.58 21.63 -4.84
CA PRO A 139 8.23 22.73 -4.11
C PRO A 139 7.82 24.12 -4.63
N SER A 140 7.63 24.25 -5.95
CA SER A 140 7.21 25.51 -6.60
C SER A 140 5.83 26.01 -6.20
N ILE A 141 5.08 25.27 -5.37
CA ILE A 141 3.83 25.79 -4.80
C ILE A 141 4.09 26.98 -3.87
N LEU A 142 5.26 27.06 -3.23
CA LEU A 142 5.63 28.15 -2.31
C LEU A 142 5.79 29.51 -3.00
N ALA A 143 5.91 29.54 -4.33
CA ALA A 143 5.91 30.75 -5.14
C ALA A 143 4.56 31.04 -5.80
N ALA A 144 3.54 30.19 -5.60
CA ALA A 144 2.24 30.34 -6.25
C ALA A 144 1.39 31.42 -5.58
N ASP A 145 0.68 32.21 -6.37
CA ASP A 145 -0.28 33.18 -5.85
C ASP A 145 -1.52 32.50 -5.25
N VAL A 146 -1.96 32.96 -4.08
CA VAL A 146 -3.05 32.31 -3.33
C VAL A 146 -4.39 32.49 -4.06
N HIS A 147 -4.69 33.69 -4.56
CA HIS A 147 -6.02 34.05 -5.08
C HIS A 147 -6.25 33.58 -6.52
N SER A 148 -5.29 33.81 -7.42
CA SER A 148 -5.40 33.46 -8.84
C SER A 148 -5.01 32.00 -9.14
N ASN A 149 -4.18 31.37 -8.30
CA ASN A 149 -3.64 30.04 -8.56
C ASN A 149 -4.20 28.97 -7.62
N LEU A 150 -4.05 29.14 -6.30
CA LEU A 150 -4.39 28.08 -5.33
C LEU A 150 -5.89 27.98 -5.05
N LEU A 151 -6.57 29.11 -4.87
CA LEU A 151 -7.99 29.18 -4.54
C LEU A 151 -8.87 28.47 -5.60
N PRO A 152 -8.75 28.71 -6.92
CA PRO A 152 -9.56 28.01 -7.92
C PRO A 152 -9.36 26.49 -7.91
N LYS A 153 -8.15 26.01 -7.61
CA LYS A 153 -7.89 24.56 -7.49
C LYS A 153 -8.52 23.98 -6.24
N LEU A 154 -8.43 24.70 -5.11
CA LEU A 154 -9.01 24.24 -3.85
C LEU A 154 -10.55 24.23 -3.92
N SER A 155 -11.17 25.20 -4.59
CA SER A 155 -12.62 25.23 -4.86
C SER A 155 -13.10 23.99 -5.62
N LEU A 156 -12.31 23.45 -6.56
CA LEU A 156 -12.63 22.19 -7.22
C LEU A 156 -12.71 21.02 -6.22
N PHE A 157 -11.78 20.92 -5.26
CA PHE A 157 -11.81 19.87 -4.24
C PHE A 157 -12.91 20.07 -3.20
N HIS A 158 -13.20 21.32 -2.80
CA HIS A 158 -14.37 21.65 -1.97
C HIS A 158 -15.66 21.20 -2.65
N SER A 159 -15.85 21.50 -3.94
CA SER A 159 -17.03 21.09 -4.72
C SER A 159 -17.22 19.57 -4.89
N LEU A 160 -16.34 18.74 -4.33
CA LEU A 160 -16.49 17.28 -4.24
C LEU A 160 -16.91 16.79 -2.84
N LEU A 161 -16.85 17.64 -1.83
CA LEU A 161 -17.02 17.29 -0.42
C LEU A 161 -18.04 18.17 0.31
N SER A 162 -18.36 19.36 -0.22
CA SER A 162 -19.50 20.16 0.22
C SER A 162 -20.79 19.43 -0.13
N ASP A 163 -21.49 18.96 0.89
CA ASP A 163 -22.96 18.84 0.81
C ASP A 163 -23.54 20.26 0.66
N VAL A 164 -24.71 20.37 0.03
CA VAL A 164 -25.34 21.67 -0.28
C VAL A 164 -25.76 22.36 1.02
N GLY A 165 -24.94 23.30 1.51
CA GLY A 165 -25.23 24.11 2.70
C GLY A 165 -24.07 24.49 3.62
N ALA A 166 -22.85 23.97 3.43
CA ALA A 166 -21.70 24.34 4.27
C ALA A 166 -21.19 25.77 3.97
N SER A 167 -20.88 26.55 5.02
CA SER A 167 -20.38 27.93 4.88
C SER A 167 -18.91 27.95 4.43
N PRO A 168 -18.47 28.93 3.61
CA PRO A 168 -17.07 29.06 3.19
C PRO A 168 -16.07 29.23 4.34
N ASP A 169 -16.53 29.72 5.50
CA ASP A 169 -15.72 29.98 6.69
C ASP A 169 -15.87 28.92 7.81
N ASP A 170 -16.61 27.84 7.56
CA ASP A 170 -16.63 26.68 8.45
C ASP A 170 -15.26 25.97 8.50
N THR A 171 -15.02 25.21 9.58
CA THR A 171 -13.82 24.38 9.70
C THR A 171 -13.74 23.39 8.53
N PRO A 172 -12.62 23.33 7.78
CA PRO A 172 -12.54 22.53 6.55
C PRO A 172 -12.84 21.05 6.83
N PRO A 173 -13.65 20.36 5.99
CA PRO A 173 -13.97 18.96 6.21
C PRO A 173 -12.71 18.10 6.35
N LYS A 174 -12.65 17.21 7.35
CA LYS A 174 -11.45 16.36 7.60
C LYS A 174 -11.03 15.56 6.37
N ASP A 175 -11.99 15.17 5.53
CA ASP A 175 -11.76 14.46 4.26
C ASP A 175 -11.09 15.33 3.17
N LEU A 176 -11.22 16.67 3.24
CA LEU A 176 -10.58 17.59 2.31
C LEU A 176 -9.06 17.55 2.45
N ALA A 177 -8.56 17.57 3.68
CA ALA A 177 -7.12 17.48 3.95
C ALA A 177 -6.52 16.19 3.37
N VAL A 178 -7.23 15.07 3.51
CA VAL A 178 -6.84 13.77 2.94
C VAL A 178 -6.87 13.79 1.41
N LEU A 179 -7.92 14.34 0.81
CA LEU A 179 -8.09 14.43 -0.65
C LEU A 179 -7.04 15.35 -1.29
N VAL A 180 -6.84 16.55 -0.74
CA VAL A 180 -5.86 17.56 -1.20
C VAL A 180 -4.44 17.04 -1.02
N SER A 181 -4.10 16.42 0.12
CA SER A 181 -2.77 15.82 0.33
C SER A 181 -2.51 14.64 -0.61
N ALA A 182 -3.54 13.84 -0.94
CA ALA A 182 -3.42 12.79 -1.95
C ALA A 182 -3.23 13.37 -3.37
N CYS A 183 -3.88 14.49 -3.67
CA CYS A 183 -3.90 15.14 -4.98
C CYS A 183 -2.86 16.27 -5.15
N ALA A 184 -1.88 16.40 -4.25
CA ALA A 184 -0.79 17.39 -4.37
C ALA A 184 -0.14 17.50 -5.77
N PRO A 185 0.10 16.40 -6.53
CA PRO A 185 0.59 16.50 -7.92
C PRO A 185 -0.29 17.34 -8.85
N ALA A 186 -1.62 17.34 -8.65
CA ALA A 186 -2.57 18.07 -9.50
C ALA A 186 -2.40 19.59 -9.37
N PHE A 187 -1.90 20.08 -8.24
CA PHE A 187 -1.61 21.50 -8.03
C PHE A 187 -0.45 22.02 -8.89
N GLY A 188 0.24 21.16 -9.64
CA GLY A 188 1.14 21.56 -10.73
C GLY A 188 0.43 22.13 -11.97
N TYR A 189 -0.88 21.90 -12.14
CA TYR A 189 -1.69 22.34 -13.28
C TYR A 189 -2.64 23.49 -12.91
N SER A 190 -3.21 24.19 -13.89
CA SER A 190 -4.27 25.21 -13.66
C SER A 190 -5.62 24.57 -13.36
N ALA A 191 -6.53 25.28 -12.67
CA ALA A 191 -7.88 24.76 -12.40
C ALA A 191 -8.64 24.42 -13.71
N ALA A 192 -8.53 25.27 -14.74
CA ALA A 192 -9.08 25.02 -16.07
C ALA A 192 -8.55 23.74 -16.74
N ARG A 193 -7.29 23.35 -16.45
CA ARG A 193 -6.71 22.09 -16.93
C ARG A 193 -7.27 20.87 -16.19
N LEU A 194 -7.64 21.02 -14.92
CA LEU A 194 -8.16 19.95 -14.07
C LEU A 194 -9.66 19.71 -14.25
N ALA A 195 -10.45 20.76 -14.51
CA ALA A 195 -11.91 20.69 -14.56
C ALA A 195 -12.46 19.60 -15.52
N PRO A 196 -11.99 19.45 -16.78
CA PRO A 196 -12.54 18.42 -17.67
C PRO A 196 -12.32 16.99 -17.18
N ALA A 197 -11.28 16.73 -16.37
CA ALA A 197 -11.07 15.43 -15.74
C ALA A 197 -12.10 15.15 -14.63
N LEU A 198 -12.48 16.18 -13.87
CA LEU A 198 -13.54 16.11 -12.87
C LEU A 198 -14.91 15.94 -13.51
N ASP A 199 -15.18 16.63 -14.62
CA ASP A 199 -16.47 16.56 -15.31
C ASP A 199 -16.70 15.18 -15.94
N ILE A 200 -15.65 14.57 -16.51
CA ILE A 200 -15.70 13.16 -16.96
C ILE A 200 -16.00 12.21 -15.79
N LEU A 201 -15.37 12.41 -14.62
CA LEU A 201 -15.61 11.57 -13.44
C LEU A 201 -17.02 11.78 -12.87
N ARG A 202 -17.52 13.02 -12.82
CA ARG A 202 -18.90 13.33 -12.42
C ARG A 202 -19.91 12.69 -13.35
N SER A 203 -19.70 12.79 -14.66
CA SER A 203 -20.54 12.11 -15.67
C SER A 203 -20.54 10.59 -15.49
N LEU A 204 -19.37 9.98 -15.22
CA LEU A 204 -19.25 8.55 -14.95
C LEU A 204 -19.98 8.09 -13.68
N PHE A 205 -20.00 8.92 -12.64
CA PHE A 205 -20.65 8.63 -11.36
C PHE A 205 -22.04 9.28 -11.21
N ALA A 206 -22.68 9.71 -12.31
CA ALA A 206 -24.01 10.33 -12.31
C ALA A 206 -24.16 11.51 -11.30
N GLY A 207 -23.09 12.29 -11.12
CA GLY A 207 -23.05 13.42 -10.17
C GLY A 207 -22.62 13.06 -8.75
N ASP A 208 -22.42 11.78 -8.40
CA ASP A 208 -21.95 11.36 -7.07
C ASP A 208 -20.49 11.78 -6.82
N ASN A 209 -20.36 12.97 -6.25
CA ASN A 209 -19.08 13.55 -5.85
C ASN A 209 -18.33 12.72 -4.79
N ARG A 210 -19.03 11.91 -3.95
CA ARG A 210 -18.38 11.04 -2.96
C ARG A 210 -17.64 9.88 -3.65
N LYS A 211 -18.22 9.33 -4.73
CA LYS A 211 -17.53 8.37 -5.62
C LYS A 211 -16.37 9.01 -6.37
N VAL A 212 -16.52 10.24 -6.88
CA VAL A 212 -15.40 11.00 -7.49
C VAL A 212 -14.25 11.16 -6.48
N ALA A 213 -14.52 11.66 -5.27
CA ALA A 213 -13.52 11.82 -4.21
C ALA A 213 -12.87 10.48 -3.80
N SER A 214 -13.64 9.39 -3.75
CA SER A 214 -13.12 8.03 -3.50
C SER A 214 -12.19 7.54 -4.61
N ALA A 215 -12.52 7.78 -5.89
CA ALA A 215 -11.67 7.46 -7.02
C ALA A 215 -10.35 8.27 -6.98
N LEU A 216 -10.44 9.57 -6.69
CA LEU A 216 -9.28 10.47 -6.57
C LEU A 216 -8.36 10.12 -5.41
N ARG A 217 -8.89 9.83 -4.21
CA ARG A 217 -8.09 9.38 -3.05
C ARG A 217 -7.24 8.15 -3.36
N ARG A 218 -7.75 7.23 -4.21
CA ARG A 218 -7.07 5.99 -4.61
C ARG A 218 -6.19 6.14 -5.85
N CYS A 219 -6.57 7.00 -6.81
CA CYS A 219 -5.79 7.28 -8.01
C CYS A 219 -5.75 8.79 -8.33
N PRO A 220 -4.92 9.58 -7.62
CA PRO A 220 -4.79 11.02 -7.87
C PRO A 220 -4.32 11.36 -9.30
N ARG A 221 -3.66 10.40 -9.96
CA ARG A 221 -3.20 10.50 -11.35
C ARG A 221 -4.34 10.66 -12.36
N LEU A 222 -5.61 10.43 -11.98
CA LEU A 222 -6.77 10.80 -12.81
C LEU A 222 -6.75 12.28 -13.19
N LEU A 223 -6.28 13.16 -12.31
CA LEU A 223 -6.20 14.61 -12.53
C LEU A 223 -4.94 15.08 -13.29
N THR A 224 -3.89 14.25 -13.33
CA THR A 224 -2.61 14.63 -13.96
C THR A 224 -2.43 14.06 -15.37
N ASN A 225 -3.30 13.14 -15.78
CA ASN A 225 -3.33 12.63 -17.17
C ASN A 225 -4.23 13.50 -18.03
N ASP A 226 -4.12 13.36 -19.36
CA ASP A 226 -4.99 14.12 -20.25
C ASP A 226 -6.45 13.59 -20.21
N PRO A 227 -7.44 14.45 -19.92
CA PRO A 227 -8.83 14.04 -19.78
C PRO A 227 -9.40 13.46 -21.07
N HIS A 228 -9.00 13.97 -22.25
CA HIS A 228 -9.57 13.53 -23.53
C HIS A 228 -8.75 12.38 -24.14
N LYS A 229 -7.43 12.57 -24.27
CA LYS A 229 -6.52 11.59 -24.89
C LYS A 229 -6.31 10.32 -24.06
N VAL A 230 -6.56 10.37 -22.74
CA VAL A 230 -6.38 9.22 -21.83
C VAL A 230 -7.72 8.81 -21.19
N LEU A 231 -8.33 9.64 -20.35
CA LEU A 231 -9.52 9.24 -19.57
C LEU A 231 -10.72 8.93 -20.47
N ALA A 232 -11.13 9.86 -21.33
CA ALA A 232 -12.28 9.69 -22.23
C ALA A 232 -12.05 8.54 -23.24
N ARG A 233 -10.83 8.41 -23.78
CA ARG A 233 -10.43 7.28 -24.63
C ARG A 233 -10.64 5.94 -23.91
N ASN A 234 -10.11 5.79 -22.70
CA ASN A 234 -10.23 4.54 -21.94
C ASN A 234 -11.68 4.28 -21.52
N LEU A 235 -12.44 5.32 -21.13
CA LEU A 235 -13.87 5.22 -20.86
C LEU A 235 -14.66 4.71 -22.08
N ALA A 236 -14.38 5.22 -23.29
CA ALA A 236 -15.01 4.75 -24.53
C ALA A 236 -14.63 3.29 -24.85
N VAL A 237 -13.37 2.89 -24.63
CA VAL A 237 -12.92 1.49 -24.79
C VAL A 237 -13.64 0.55 -23.81
N LEU A 238 -13.82 0.96 -22.55
CA LEU A 238 -14.53 0.16 -21.54
C LEU A 238 -16.04 0.04 -21.86
N ARG A 239 -16.68 1.14 -22.29
CA ARG A 239 -18.08 1.13 -22.75
C ARG A 239 -18.30 0.21 -23.95
N ARG A 240 -17.42 0.25 -24.96
CA ARG A 240 -17.48 -0.66 -26.13
C ARG A 240 -17.33 -2.15 -25.79
N ARG A 241 -16.83 -2.48 -24.58
CA ARG A 241 -16.74 -3.87 -24.09
C ARG A 241 -17.97 -4.32 -23.32
N GLY A 242 -19.04 -3.52 -23.27
CA GLY A 242 -20.27 -3.86 -22.56
C GLY A 242 -20.10 -3.95 -21.04
N LEU A 243 -19.08 -3.28 -20.49
CA LEU A 243 -18.78 -3.31 -19.07
C LEU A 243 -19.59 -2.26 -18.31
N ASP A 244 -20.03 -2.58 -17.09
CA ASP A 244 -20.35 -1.55 -16.10
C ASP A 244 -19.06 -0.83 -15.71
N VAL A 245 -18.81 0.30 -16.39
CA VAL A 245 -17.61 1.10 -16.18
C VAL A 245 -17.64 1.81 -14.83
N THR A 246 -18.84 2.10 -14.31
CA THR A 246 -19.01 2.77 -13.02
C THR A 246 -18.55 1.84 -11.90
N ALA A 247 -19.07 0.62 -11.82
CA ALA A 247 -18.64 -0.38 -10.84
C ALA A 247 -17.16 -0.81 -11.03
N LEU A 248 -16.67 -0.89 -12.27
CA LEU A 248 -15.26 -1.19 -12.52
C LEU A 248 -14.34 -0.07 -12.02
N VAL A 249 -14.65 1.20 -12.27
CA VAL A 249 -13.83 2.34 -11.82
C VAL A 249 -14.00 2.58 -10.32
N GLU A 250 -15.15 2.23 -9.73
CA GLU A 250 -15.31 2.14 -8.27
C GLU A 250 -14.34 1.14 -7.65
N LYS A 251 -14.06 -0.01 -8.27
CA LYS A 251 -13.02 -0.94 -7.78
C LYS A 251 -11.60 -0.53 -8.18
N ALA A 252 -11.39 -0.14 -9.44
CA ALA A 252 -10.10 -0.05 -10.10
C ALA A 252 -9.90 1.27 -10.89
N PRO A 253 -9.88 2.46 -10.25
CA PRO A 253 -9.85 3.75 -10.95
C PRO A 253 -8.64 3.94 -11.88
N VAL A 254 -7.56 3.17 -11.65
CA VAL A 254 -6.37 3.14 -12.51
C VAL A 254 -6.65 2.67 -13.94
N VAL A 255 -7.73 1.93 -14.24
CA VAL A 255 -8.08 1.50 -15.60
C VAL A 255 -8.22 2.68 -16.56
N LEU A 256 -8.67 3.84 -16.07
CA LEU A 256 -8.86 5.05 -16.87
C LEU A 256 -7.54 5.70 -17.29
N ILE A 257 -6.39 5.32 -16.72
CA ILE A 257 -5.06 5.91 -17.02
C ILE A 257 -4.04 4.92 -17.56
N LEU A 258 -4.44 3.70 -17.91
CA LEU A 258 -3.56 2.74 -18.60
C LEU A 258 -3.31 3.15 -20.05
N SER A 259 -2.20 2.72 -20.62
CA SER A 259 -2.00 2.73 -22.08
C SER A 259 -2.96 1.72 -22.74
N PRO A 260 -3.30 1.87 -24.04
CA PRO A 260 -4.19 0.93 -24.72
C PRO A 260 -3.71 -0.53 -24.61
N GLU A 261 -2.41 -0.75 -24.82
CA GLU A 261 -1.76 -2.05 -24.79
C GLU A 261 -1.81 -2.66 -23.38
N ARG A 262 -1.60 -1.82 -22.34
CA ARG A 262 -1.69 -2.27 -20.94
C ARG A 262 -3.13 -2.57 -20.54
N LEU A 263 -4.10 -1.76 -20.96
CA LEU A 263 -5.51 -2.01 -20.70
C LEU A 263 -5.96 -3.32 -21.36
N ASP A 264 -5.62 -3.52 -22.63
CA ASP A 264 -6.01 -4.70 -23.40
C ASP A 264 -5.30 -5.97 -22.92
N SER A 265 -3.99 -5.91 -22.62
CA SER A 265 -3.26 -7.02 -22.00
C SER A 265 -3.85 -7.43 -20.65
N THR A 266 -4.37 -6.49 -19.83
CA THR A 266 -5.06 -6.82 -18.58
C THR A 266 -6.33 -7.64 -18.82
N PHE A 267 -7.15 -7.29 -19.81
CA PHE A 267 -8.34 -8.07 -20.16
C PHE A 267 -7.98 -9.46 -20.70
N GLN A 268 -6.99 -9.54 -21.60
CA GLN A 268 -6.56 -10.80 -22.19
C GLN A 268 -5.93 -11.73 -21.15
N ILE A 269 -5.10 -11.22 -20.22
CA ILE A 269 -4.47 -12.09 -19.22
C ILE A 269 -5.47 -12.62 -18.19
N VAL A 270 -6.44 -11.81 -17.76
CA VAL A 270 -7.51 -12.27 -16.86
C VAL A 270 -8.36 -13.34 -17.54
N LYS A 271 -8.75 -13.13 -18.81
CA LYS A 271 -9.47 -14.15 -19.58
C LYS A 271 -8.66 -15.44 -19.72
N LYS A 272 -7.39 -15.36 -20.13
CA LYS A 272 -6.52 -16.52 -20.38
C LYS A 272 -6.18 -17.30 -19.11
N GLU A 273 -5.80 -16.61 -18.04
CA GLU A 273 -5.30 -17.28 -16.83
C GLU A 273 -6.41 -17.75 -15.90
N LEU A 274 -7.55 -17.06 -15.84
CA LEU A 274 -8.63 -17.40 -14.90
C LEU A 274 -9.86 -18.03 -15.59
N ASN A 275 -9.84 -18.13 -16.92
CA ASN A 275 -10.96 -18.59 -17.76
C ASN A 275 -12.24 -17.74 -17.59
N ILE A 276 -12.10 -16.42 -17.41
CA ILE A 276 -13.22 -15.50 -17.18
C ILE A 276 -13.42 -14.60 -18.39
N GLY A 277 -14.39 -14.96 -19.23
CA GLY A 277 -14.62 -14.34 -20.53
C GLY A 277 -15.53 -13.10 -20.53
N ASN A 278 -16.33 -12.87 -19.49
CA ASN A 278 -17.35 -11.82 -19.45
C ASN A 278 -17.47 -11.17 -18.06
N ALA A 279 -18.21 -10.06 -17.99
CA ALA A 279 -18.36 -9.26 -16.77
C ALA A 279 -19.49 -9.71 -15.82
N SER A 280 -20.32 -10.68 -16.22
CA SER A 280 -21.39 -11.21 -15.37
C SER A 280 -20.90 -12.22 -14.31
N VAL A 281 -19.64 -12.64 -14.38
CA VAL A 281 -19.01 -13.47 -13.33
C VAL A 281 -18.65 -12.61 -12.12
N ASP A 282 -19.27 -12.89 -10.96
CA ASP A 282 -18.97 -12.23 -9.69
C ASP A 282 -17.47 -12.33 -9.33
N GLY A 283 -16.81 -11.19 -9.16
CA GLY A 283 -15.37 -11.07 -8.94
C GLY A 283 -14.53 -10.71 -10.18
N TYR A 284 -15.13 -10.62 -11.37
CA TYR A 284 -14.43 -10.23 -12.60
C TYR A 284 -13.66 -8.90 -12.44
N PHE A 285 -14.29 -7.86 -11.88
CA PHE A 285 -13.64 -6.58 -11.65
C PHE A 285 -12.51 -6.63 -10.61
N ASP A 286 -12.54 -7.57 -9.66
CA ASP A 286 -11.43 -7.78 -8.71
C ASP A 286 -10.23 -8.46 -9.40
N ALA A 287 -10.47 -9.36 -10.34
CA ALA A 287 -9.43 -9.93 -11.20
C ALA A 287 -8.82 -8.88 -12.15
N ILE A 288 -9.64 -8.04 -12.78
CA ILE A 288 -9.18 -6.91 -13.61
C ILE A 288 -8.37 -5.93 -12.75
N TYR A 289 -8.87 -5.52 -11.58
CA TYR A 289 -8.13 -4.69 -10.63
C TYR A 289 -6.75 -5.27 -10.33
N LEU A 290 -6.69 -6.56 -9.99
CA LEU A 290 -5.43 -7.22 -9.68
C LEU A 290 -4.45 -7.22 -10.88
N GLY A 291 -4.96 -7.47 -12.09
CA GLY A 291 -4.18 -7.41 -13.33
C GLY A 291 -3.66 -6.00 -13.67
N THR A 292 -4.32 -4.93 -13.21
CA THR A 292 -3.80 -3.55 -13.34
C THR A 292 -2.67 -3.22 -12.36
N CYS A 293 -2.62 -3.89 -11.19
CA CYS A 293 -1.70 -3.55 -10.11
C CYS A 293 -0.25 -4.00 -10.34
N MET A 294 0.04 -4.83 -11.35
CA MET A 294 1.35 -5.44 -11.56
C MET A 294 1.62 -5.77 -13.04
N SER A 295 2.85 -6.17 -13.35
CA SER A 295 3.20 -6.67 -14.68
C SER A 295 2.55 -8.03 -14.97
N GLU A 296 2.36 -8.36 -16.24
CA GLU A 296 1.80 -9.65 -16.65
C GLU A 296 2.61 -10.84 -16.11
N LYS A 297 3.95 -10.73 -16.12
CA LYS A 297 4.87 -11.72 -15.54
C LYS A 297 4.63 -11.92 -14.04
N ALA A 298 4.46 -10.84 -13.28
CA ALA A 298 4.17 -10.91 -11.85
C ALA A 298 2.78 -11.50 -11.57
N PHE A 299 1.77 -11.12 -12.35
CA PHE A 299 0.41 -11.67 -12.26
C PHE A 299 0.43 -13.19 -12.46
N LYS A 300 0.95 -13.67 -13.60
CA LYS A 300 1.12 -15.10 -13.88
C LYS A 300 1.88 -15.84 -12.77
N ASN A 301 2.98 -15.26 -12.27
CA ASN A 301 3.77 -15.93 -11.24
C ASN A 301 3.00 -16.09 -9.92
N LYS A 302 2.20 -15.11 -9.51
CA LYS A 302 1.36 -15.22 -8.31
C LYS A 302 0.26 -16.26 -8.46
N LEU A 303 -0.42 -16.32 -9.61
CA LEU A 303 -1.40 -17.38 -9.87
C LEU A 303 -0.74 -18.77 -9.85
N ARG A 304 0.45 -18.91 -10.45
CA ARG A 304 1.26 -20.15 -10.40
C ARG A 304 1.67 -20.54 -8.97
N ILE A 305 2.07 -19.58 -8.14
CA ILE A 305 2.38 -19.83 -6.73
C ILE A 305 1.15 -20.41 -6.02
N VAL A 306 -0.02 -19.76 -6.11
CA VAL A 306 -1.24 -20.25 -5.45
C VAL A 306 -1.63 -21.66 -5.95
N ARG A 307 -1.54 -21.92 -7.26
CA ARG A 307 -1.75 -23.26 -7.86
C ARG A 307 -0.79 -24.33 -7.30
N SER A 308 0.49 -24.00 -7.07
CA SER A 308 1.45 -24.95 -6.48
C SER A 308 1.14 -25.37 -5.03
N TYR A 309 0.20 -24.69 -4.37
CA TYR A 309 -0.35 -25.09 -3.06
C TYR A 309 -1.71 -25.82 -3.17
N GLY A 310 -2.03 -26.36 -4.35
CA GLY A 310 -3.18 -27.24 -4.57
C GLY A 310 -4.49 -26.54 -4.94
N PHE A 311 -4.50 -25.21 -5.09
CA PHE A 311 -5.70 -24.46 -5.46
C PHE A 311 -6.11 -24.74 -6.91
N SER A 312 -7.36 -25.17 -7.10
CA SER A 312 -8.02 -25.19 -8.42
C SER A 312 -8.24 -23.76 -8.95
N ASN A 313 -8.57 -23.62 -10.25
CA ASN A 313 -8.86 -22.31 -10.83
C ASN A 313 -10.10 -21.63 -10.20
N ALA A 314 -11.11 -22.40 -9.77
CA ALA A 314 -12.31 -21.87 -9.10
C ALA A 314 -12.00 -21.36 -7.68
N GLU A 315 -11.16 -22.09 -6.94
CA GLU A 315 -10.68 -21.68 -5.61
C GLU A 315 -9.74 -20.47 -5.69
N LEU A 316 -8.83 -20.46 -6.67
CA LEU A 316 -7.96 -19.32 -6.99
C LEU A 316 -8.78 -18.05 -7.27
N PHE A 317 -9.84 -18.16 -8.07
CA PHE A 317 -10.72 -17.03 -8.34
C PHE A 317 -11.47 -16.56 -7.09
N THR A 318 -11.98 -17.50 -6.29
CA THR A 318 -12.59 -17.19 -4.99
C THR A 318 -11.62 -16.48 -4.05
N LEU A 319 -10.33 -16.84 -4.08
CA LEU A 319 -9.28 -16.17 -3.32
C LEU A 319 -9.01 -14.74 -3.80
N ILE A 320 -8.99 -14.52 -5.12
CA ILE A 320 -8.84 -13.17 -5.71
C ILE A 320 -9.99 -12.26 -5.26
N ARG A 321 -11.23 -12.76 -5.28
CA ARG A 321 -12.43 -12.02 -4.86
C ARG A 321 -12.47 -11.75 -3.35
N ARG A 322 -12.16 -12.76 -2.51
CA ARG A 322 -12.28 -12.67 -1.04
C ARG A 322 -11.03 -12.13 -0.32
N ALA A 323 -9.88 -12.07 -0.99
CA ALA A 323 -8.63 -11.54 -0.43
C ALA A 323 -7.70 -10.94 -1.52
N PRO A 324 -8.15 -9.93 -2.31
CA PRO A 324 -7.30 -9.32 -3.34
C PRO A 324 -6.01 -8.71 -2.78
N LEU A 325 -6.02 -8.31 -1.50
CA LEU A 325 -4.86 -7.78 -0.78
C LEU A 325 -3.73 -8.80 -0.60
N PHE A 326 -4.05 -10.10 -0.52
CA PHE A 326 -3.07 -11.18 -0.42
C PHE A 326 -2.13 -11.20 -1.64
N PHE A 327 -2.66 -10.91 -2.83
CA PHE A 327 -1.88 -10.83 -4.05
C PHE A 327 -1.01 -9.58 -4.18
N ARG A 328 -1.13 -8.61 -3.25
CA ARG A 328 -0.21 -7.46 -3.17
C ARG A 328 1.04 -7.73 -2.32
N LEU A 329 1.12 -8.89 -1.66
CA LEU A 329 2.33 -9.33 -0.96
C LEU A 329 3.45 -9.68 -1.96
N THR A 330 4.71 -9.64 -1.50
CA THR A 330 5.82 -10.21 -2.28
C THR A 330 5.63 -11.72 -2.44
N ASP A 331 6.24 -12.29 -3.49
CA ASP A 331 6.11 -13.72 -3.81
C ASP A 331 6.65 -14.61 -2.68
N GLU A 332 7.65 -14.14 -1.93
CA GLU A 332 8.17 -14.78 -0.73
C GLU A 332 7.13 -14.80 0.42
N HIS A 333 6.57 -13.63 0.79
CA HIS A 333 5.56 -13.56 1.85
C HIS A 333 4.26 -14.31 1.51
N MET A 334 3.92 -14.37 0.22
CA MET A 334 2.83 -15.20 -0.30
C MET A 334 3.11 -16.69 -0.04
N LYS A 335 4.29 -17.18 -0.42
CA LYS A 335 4.71 -18.57 -0.16
C LYS A 335 4.76 -18.88 1.34
N LYS A 336 5.44 -18.06 2.16
CA LYS A 336 5.51 -18.26 3.63
C LYS A 336 4.12 -18.41 4.27
N LYS A 337 3.13 -17.63 3.82
CA LYS A 337 1.74 -17.76 4.29
C LYS A 337 1.06 -19.05 3.83
N LEU A 338 1.21 -19.43 2.56
CA LEU A 338 0.60 -20.67 2.04
C LEU A 338 1.26 -21.90 2.67
N GLU A 339 2.58 -21.89 2.87
CA GLU A 339 3.33 -22.91 3.60
C GLU A 339 2.76 -23.08 5.02
N PHE A 340 2.64 -21.99 5.77
CA PHE A 340 2.09 -22.00 7.13
C PHE A 340 0.65 -22.54 7.19
N PHE A 341 -0.25 -22.05 6.35
CA PHE A 341 -1.65 -22.50 6.39
C PHE A 341 -1.83 -23.92 5.86
N ILE A 342 -1.26 -24.25 4.70
CA ILE A 342 -1.50 -25.53 4.02
C ILE A 342 -0.63 -26.66 4.59
N ARG A 343 0.64 -26.40 4.91
CA ARG A 343 1.59 -27.43 5.37
C ARG A 343 1.70 -27.49 6.90
N SER A 344 1.84 -26.37 7.59
CA SER A 344 1.97 -26.38 9.07
C SER A 344 0.64 -26.58 9.78
N LEU A 345 -0.43 -25.88 9.36
CA LEU A 345 -1.78 -26.00 9.93
C LEU A 345 -2.66 -27.07 9.24
N GLY A 346 -2.16 -27.72 8.18
CA GLY A 346 -2.88 -28.78 7.46
C GLY A 346 -4.18 -28.33 6.78
N TYR A 347 -4.33 -27.05 6.45
CA TYR A 347 -5.53 -26.57 5.76
C TYR A 347 -5.58 -27.09 4.32
N THR A 348 -6.78 -27.44 3.86
CA THR A 348 -7.04 -27.58 2.43
C THR A 348 -7.21 -26.18 1.80
N PRO A 349 -7.02 -26.03 0.49
CA PRO A 349 -7.32 -24.77 -0.22
C PRO A 349 -8.72 -24.25 0.11
N GLN A 350 -9.74 -25.10 -0.01
CA GLN A 350 -11.12 -24.81 0.38
C GLN A 350 -11.25 -24.41 1.87
N SER A 351 -10.54 -25.05 2.82
CA SER A 351 -10.67 -24.69 4.24
C SER A 351 -10.10 -23.31 4.59
N LEU A 352 -9.06 -22.88 3.86
CA LEU A 352 -8.54 -21.52 3.93
C LEU A 352 -9.51 -20.49 3.32
N LEU A 353 -10.31 -20.86 2.30
CA LEU A 353 -11.28 -19.95 1.66
C LEU A 353 -12.47 -19.56 2.54
N TRP A 354 -12.91 -20.42 3.46
CA TRP A 354 -13.91 -20.02 4.46
C TRP A 354 -13.39 -18.91 5.38
N ASN A 355 -12.08 -18.84 5.60
CA ASN A 355 -11.43 -17.94 6.56
C ASN A 355 -10.30 -17.10 5.92
N THR A 356 -10.52 -16.56 4.72
CA THR A 356 -9.52 -15.75 3.99
C THR A 356 -9.04 -14.51 4.75
N TRP A 357 -9.82 -14.00 5.69
CA TRP A 357 -9.43 -12.90 6.58
C TRP A 357 -8.14 -13.20 7.36
N GLN A 358 -7.81 -14.48 7.62
CA GLN A 358 -6.54 -14.88 8.24
C GLN A 358 -5.32 -14.44 7.42
N LEU A 359 -5.44 -14.38 6.09
CA LEU A 359 -4.37 -13.94 5.21
C LEU A 359 -4.05 -12.44 5.37
N LEU A 360 -4.94 -11.66 5.97
CA LEU A 360 -4.75 -10.23 6.23
C LEU A 360 -3.88 -9.95 7.46
N PHE A 361 -3.74 -10.90 8.39
CA PHE A 361 -2.90 -10.73 9.58
C PHE A 361 -1.41 -10.92 9.27
N SER A 362 -0.53 -10.25 10.03
CA SER A 362 0.92 -10.45 9.94
C SER A 362 1.27 -11.90 10.29
N LEU A 363 2.04 -12.57 9.44
CA LEU A 363 2.50 -13.93 9.71
C LEU A 363 3.47 -13.93 10.90
N GLU A 364 4.56 -13.18 10.77
CA GLU A 364 5.68 -13.15 11.73
C GLU A 364 5.32 -12.42 13.04
N THR A 365 4.48 -11.37 13.00
CA THR A 365 4.15 -10.55 14.21
C THR A 365 2.76 -10.80 14.78
N LYS A 366 2.04 -11.85 14.34
CA LYS A 366 0.77 -12.24 14.97
C LYS A 366 0.46 -13.73 14.86
N LEU A 367 0.52 -14.32 13.67
CA LEU A 367 0.07 -15.70 13.45
C LEU A 367 1.06 -16.73 14.02
N LEU A 368 2.34 -16.64 13.66
CA LEU A 368 3.37 -17.59 14.10
C LEU A 368 3.56 -17.58 15.63
N PRO A 369 3.78 -16.43 16.31
CA PRO A 369 3.98 -16.44 17.76
C PRO A 369 2.78 -17.00 18.54
N ARG A 370 1.55 -16.71 18.07
CA ARG A 370 0.34 -17.29 18.66
C ARG A 370 0.23 -18.79 18.36
N TYR A 371 0.59 -19.23 17.17
CA TYR A 371 0.61 -20.66 16.82
C TYR A 371 1.61 -21.44 17.67
N GLU A 372 2.85 -20.96 17.80
CA GLU A 372 3.93 -21.62 18.55
C GLU A 372 3.57 -21.79 20.02
N LEU A 373 3.04 -20.74 20.66
CA LEU A 373 2.52 -20.81 22.04
C LEU A 373 1.41 -21.86 22.17
N LEU A 374 0.36 -21.77 21.35
CA LEU A 374 -0.79 -22.66 21.43
C LEU A 374 -0.44 -24.11 21.14
N TRP A 375 0.36 -24.35 20.10
CA TRP A 375 0.85 -25.67 19.72
C TRP A 375 1.73 -26.28 20.81
N GLY A 376 2.63 -25.49 21.42
CA GLY A 376 3.45 -25.93 22.55
C GLY A 376 2.61 -26.32 23.77
N LEU A 377 1.62 -25.48 24.14
CA LEU A 377 0.69 -25.76 25.24
C LEU A 377 -0.18 -27.01 24.97
N GLN A 378 -0.66 -27.19 23.73
CA GLN A 378 -1.39 -28.40 23.33
C GLN A 378 -0.51 -29.66 23.35
N SER A 379 0.73 -29.57 22.87
CA SER A 379 1.71 -30.68 22.90
C SER A 379 2.02 -31.13 24.34
N ARG A 380 1.97 -30.20 25.30
CA ARG A 380 2.07 -30.49 26.75
C ARG A 380 0.75 -30.88 27.42
N LYS A 381 -0.32 -31.07 26.64
CA LYS A 381 -1.70 -31.38 27.10
C LYS A 381 -2.32 -30.32 28.03
N LEU A 382 -1.77 -29.10 28.06
CA LEU A 382 -2.29 -27.96 28.83
C LEU A 382 -3.48 -27.27 28.14
N LEU A 383 -3.66 -27.53 26.85
CA LEU A 383 -4.82 -27.10 26.06
C LEU A 383 -5.46 -28.29 25.31
N PRO A 384 -6.77 -28.25 25.01
CA PRO A 384 -7.46 -29.31 24.27
C PRO A 384 -6.85 -29.56 22.89
N GLY A 385 -6.65 -30.83 22.50
CA GLY A 385 -6.09 -31.19 21.20
C GLY A 385 -6.91 -30.73 19.98
N ASN A 386 -8.20 -30.43 20.17
CA ASN A 386 -9.12 -29.96 19.12
C ASN A 386 -9.25 -28.42 19.03
N LEU A 387 -8.32 -27.66 19.63
CA LEU A 387 -8.31 -26.19 19.64
C LEU A 387 -8.47 -25.59 18.23
N LYS A 388 -9.34 -24.58 18.11
CA LYS A 388 -9.58 -23.87 16.85
C LYS A 388 -8.66 -22.66 16.71
N TYR A 389 -7.43 -22.87 16.22
CA TYR A 389 -6.42 -21.81 16.01
C TYR A 389 -6.97 -20.53 15.37
N ALA A 390 -7.85 -20.63 14.37
CA ALA A 390 -8.49 -19.48 13.74
C ALA A 390 -9.17 -18.53 14.74
N LYS A 391 -9.90 -19.05 15.73
CA LYS A 391 -10.54 -18.24 16.78
C LYS A 391 -9.50 -17.46 17.60
N ALA A 392 -8.37 -18.08 17.89
CA ALA A 392 -7.28 -17.46 18.63
C ALA A 392 -6.47 -16.45 17.77
N PHE A 393 -6.42 -16.62 16.45
CA PHE A 393 -5.77 -15.66 15.54
C PHE A 393 -6.57 -14.37 15.33
N VAL A 394 -7.91 -14.43 15.28
CA VAL A 394 -8.75 -13.22 15.17
C VAL A 394 -8.79 -12.41 16.48
N MET A 395 -8.69 -13.09 17.63
CA MET A 395 -8.83 -12.53 18.96
C MET A 395 -8.03 -11.22 19.19
N PRO A 396 -8.59 -10.20 19.88
CA PRO A 396 -7.84 -9.05 20.40
C PRO A 396 -6.63 -9.47 21.25
N GLN A 397 -5.63 -8.60 21.40
CA GLN A 397 -4.36 -8.97 22.03
C GLN A 397 -4.54 -9.20 23.54
N GLU A 398 -5.31 -8.35 24.19
CA GLU A 398 -5.61 -8.34 25.62
C GLU A 398 -6.35 -9.63 26.01
N ARG A 399 -7.38 -9.97 25.23
CA ARG A 399 -8.14 -11.22 25.42
C ARG A 399 -7.30 -12.46 25.14
N PHE A 400 -6.44 -12.43 24.12
CA PHE A 400 -5.52 -13.53 23.84
C PHE A 400 -4.55 -13.74 25.01
N ASN A 401 -4.02 -12.64 25.58
CA ASN A 401 -3.15 -12.69 26.75
C ASN A 401 -3.88 -13.28 27.97
N GLN A 402 -5.11 -12.85 28.26
CA GLN A 402 -5.94 -13.39 29.34
C GLN A 402 -6.26 -14.88 29.15
N GLU A 403 -6.50 -15.33 27.92
CA GLU A 403 -6.97 -16.70 27.65
C GLU A 403 -5.82 -17.72 27.56
N TYR A 404 -4.64 -17.31 27.05
CA TYR A 404 -3.53 -18.23 26.70
C TYR A 404 -2.14 -17.84 27.23
N VAL A 405 -1.96 -16.65 27.81
CA VAL A 405 -0.65 -16.18 28.29
C VAL A 405 -0.62 -16.14 29.82
N TYR A 406 -1.43 -15.30 30.45
CA TYR A 406 -1.39 -15.11 31.91
C TYR A 406 -1.76 -16.38 32.70
N LYS A 407 -2.68 -17.22 32.18
CA LYS A 407 -3.07 -18.50 32.81
C LYS A 407 -1.95 -19.54 32.90
N PHE A 408 -0.93 -19.44 32.05
CA PHE A 408 0.16 -20.42 31.95
C PHE A 408 1.52 -19.83 32.33
N LYS A 409 1.54 -18.57 32.80
CA LYS A 409 2.75 -17.81 33.12
C LYS A 409 3.60 -18.48 34.21
N ASP A 410 2.94 -18.95 35.27
CA ASP A 410 3.60 -19.43 36.50
C ASP A 410 3.44 -20.97 36.65
N GLY A 411 3.42 -21.71 35.53
CA GLY A 411 3.19 -23.16 35.51
C GLY A 411 3.89 -23.89 34.36
N GLY A 412 3.43 -25.09 34.00
CA GLY A 412 4.08 -25.98 33.02
C GLY A 412 4.17 -25.48 31.56
N GLY A 413 3.82 -24.23 31.28
CA GLY A 413 3.97 -23.54 30.00
C GLY A 413 4.71 -22.20 30.11
N SER A 414 5.36 -21.91 31.24
CA SER A 414 6.00 -20.63 31.55
C SER A 414 7.05 -20.19 30.52
N ASP A 415 7.90 -21.11 30.06
CA ASP A 415 8.92 -20.89 29.03
C ASP A 415 8.31 -20.59 27.64
N LEU A 416 7.18 -21.23 27.30
CA LEU A 416 6.42 -20.93 26.07
C LEU A 416 5.79 -19.52 26.16
N VAL A 417 5.29 -19.16 27.33
CA VAL A 417 4.73 -17.84 27.64
C VAL A 417 5.82 -16.77 27.58
N GLU A 418 7.00 -17.02 28.16
CA GLU A 418 8.15 -16.11 28.10
C GLU A 418 8.63 -15.90 26.66
N SER A 419 8.76 -16.98 25.88
CA SER A 419 9.06 -16.91 24.44
C SER A 419 8.03 -16.05 23.68
N TYR A 420 6.73 -16.21 23.99
CA TYR A 420 5.69 -15.37 23.42
C TYR A 420 5.78 -13.90 23.84
N MET A 421 6.05 -13.62 25.12
CA MET A 421 6.20 -12.26 25.64
C MET A 421 7.40 -11.52 25.03
N ASN A 422 8.47 -12.24 24.73
CA ASN A 422 9.66 -11.72 24.03
C ASN A 422 9.46 -11.58 22.50
N SER A 423 8.31 -12.03 21.96
CA SER A 423 8.03 -11.96 20.52
C SER A 423 7.50 -10.58 20.06
N PRO A 424 7.66 -10.23 18.76
CA PRO A 424 7.07 -9.01 18.18
C PRO A 424 5.53 -8.93 18.19
N ALA A 425 4.84 -9.96 18.69
CA ALA A 425 3.39 -9.97 18.84
C ALA A 425 2.93 -9.39 20.18
N PHE A 426 3.74 -9.48 21.24
CA PHE A 426 3.38 -9.02 22.58
C PHE A 426 3.71 -7.54 22.79
N SER A 427 4.84 -7.07 22.24
CA SER A 427 5.34 -5.69 22.40
C SER A 427 4.53 -4.59 21.67
N LYS A 428 3.41 -4.92 21.02
CA LYS A 428 2.55 -3.97 20.29
C LYS A 428 1.35 -3.45 21.09
N SER A 429 1.50 -3.36 22.42
CA SER A 429 0.50 -2.79 23.32
C SER A 429 0.84 -1.35 23.76
N THR A 430 1.26 -0.50 22.83
CA THR A 430 1.22 0.96 22.98
C THR A 430 0.27 1.58 21.95
N PRO A 431 -0.88 2.14 22.38
CA PRO A 431 -1.64 3.08 21.57
C PRO A 431 -0.94 4.44 21.61
N GLU A 432 0.12 4.61 20.81
CA GLU A 432 0.69 5.92 20.53
C GLU A 432 -0.15 6.62 19.44
N GLU A 433 -0.94 7.57 19.94
CA GLU A 433 -1.59 8.78 19.35
C GLU A 433 -1.54 8.99 17.83
#